data_AF-A0A818QL16-F1
#
_entry.id   AF-A0A818QL16-F1
#
_cell.length_a   1.000
_cell.length_b   1.000
_cell.length_c   1.000
_cell.angle_alpha   90.00
_cell.angle_beta   90.00
_cell.angle_gamma   90.00
#
_symmetry.space_group_name_H-M   'P 1'
#
loop_
_entity.id
_entity.type
_entity.pdbx_description
1 polymer ?
#
loop_
_entity_poly.entity_id
_entity_poly.type
_entity_poly.pdbx_seq_one_letter_code
_entity_poly.pdbx_strand_id
1 'polypeptide(L)'
;GTFCDCQNDFYCTSSAVFDNTFRARTRYISNNTKTLPGIASGCVRIISILDSTLECFYNQTCLDDIISYFPTNEKFSALVIHSNSSYNRYTKVKTMLENLMIEQWITN
;
A
#
# COMPACT_ATOMS: atom_id res chain seq x y z
N GLY A 1 -9.12 12.88 -1.40
CA GLY A 1 -8.03 12.32 -2.21
C GLY A 1 -8.33 12.60 -3.66
N THR A 2 -7.36 13.13 -4.40
CA THR A 2 -7.43 13.29 -5.86
C THR A 2 -7.70 11.93 -6.50
N PHE A 3 -8.74 11.88 -7.34
CA PHE A 3 -9.10 10.69 -8.08
C PHE A 3 -7.98 10.37 -9.08
N CYS A 4 -7.37 9.19 -8.98
CA CYS A 4 -6.39 8.72 -9.94
C CYS A 4 -7.14 8.12 -11.15
N ASP A 5 -6.98 8.78 -12.31
CA ASP A 5 -7.62 8.40 -13.56
C ASP A 5 -6.61 7.80 -14.55
N CYS A 6 -6.68 6.49 -14.73
CA CYS A 6 -5.79 5.74 -15.61
C CYS A 6 -5.92 6.03 -17.10
N GLN A 7 -6.96 6.76 -17.51
CA GLN A 7 -7.08 7.21 -18.90
C GLN A 7 -6.25 8.46 -19.16
N ASN A 8 -6.08 9.31 -18.15
CA ASN A 8 -5.43 10.61 -18.28
C ASN A 8 -4.00 10.62 -17.73
N ASP A 9 -3.73 9.88 -16.66
CA ASP A 9 -2.40 9.74 -16.08
C ASP A 9 -2.14 8.27 -15.71
N PHE A 10 -1.31 7.62 -16.51
CA PHE A 10 -0.95 6.22 -16.29
C PHE A 10 -0.09 6.03 -15.04
N TYR A 11 0.63 7.07 -14.60
CA TYR A 11 1.56 7.01 -13.48
C TYR A 11 0.97 7.55 -12.17
N CYS A 12 -0.31 7.97 -12.16
CA CYS A 12 -0.93 8.48 -10.95
C CYS A 12 -1.06 7.42 -9.85
N THR A 13 -1.03 7.91 -8.61
CA THR A 13 -1.33 7.12 -7.42
C THR A 13 -2.26 7.90 -6.50
N SER A 14 -3.06 7.17 -5.74
CA SER A 14 -3.97 7.68 -4.72
C SER A 14 -3.97 6.74 -3.52
N SER A 15 -4.53 7.14 -2.38
CA SER A 15 -4.67 6.25 -1.24
C SER A 15 -5.56 5.05 -1.59
N ALA A 16 -5.11 3.84 -1.24
CA ALA A 16 -5.91 2.64 -1.42
C ALA A 16 -7.10 2.65 -0.47
N VAL A 17 -8.22 2.15 -0.97
CA VAL A 17 -9.49 2.08 -0.25
C VAL A 17 -9.96 0.64 -0.25
N PHE A 18 -10.36 0.16 0.92
CA PHE A 18 -10.96 -1.13 1.16
C PHE A 18 -12.48 -0.99 1.28
N ASP A 19 -13.23 -1.79 0.52
CA ASP A 19 -14.68 -1.87 0.60
C ASP A 19 -15.08 -3.32 0.95
N ASN A 20 -15.44 -3.54 2.21
CA ASN A 20 -15.83 -4.87 2.69
C ASN A 20 -17.22 -5.32 2.20
N THR A 21 -17.94 -4.46 1.50
CA THR A 21 -19.27 -4.76 0.95
C THR A 21 -19.23 -5.14 -0.52
N PHE A 22 -18.05 -5.12 -1.17
CA PHE A 22 -17.89 -5.41 -2.59
C PHE A 22 -18.16 -6.89 -2.89
N ARG A 23 -19.43 -7.29 -2.85
CA ARG A 23 -19.93 -8.51 -3.46
C ARG A 23 -19.90 -8.28 -4.96
N ALA A 24 -19.12 -9.08 -5.66
CA ALA A 24 -18.99 -9.07 -7.11
C ALA A 24 -20.36 -9.28 -7.81
N ARG A 25 -21.18 -8.21 -7.94
CA ARG A 25 -22.23 -8.11 -8.95
C ARG A 25 -22.97 -6.77 -9.08
N THR A 26 -22.86 -5.80 -8.19
CA THR A 26 -23.56 -4.51 -8.37
C THR A 26 -22.70 -3.32 -7.97
N ARG A 27 -22.69 -2.29 -8.84
CA ARG A 27 -21.97 -1.02 -8.69
C ARG A 27 -22.63 -0.15 -7.62
N TYR A 28 -22.69 -0.62 -6.37
CA TYR A 28 -23.08 0.19 -5.22
C TYR A 28 -21.82 0.50 -4.43
N ILE A 29 -21.37 1.76 -4.50
CA ILE A 29 -20.34 2.28 -3.61
C ILE A 29 -20.96 2.31 -2.22
N SER A 30 -20.50 1.45 -1.30
CA SER A 30 -20.97 1.55 0.07
C SER A 30 -20.31 2.72 0.78
N ASN A 31 -21.02 3.31 1.74
CA ASN A 31 -20.45 4.30 2.65
C ASN A 31 -19.45 3.67 3.65
N ASN A 32 -19.13 2.38 3.52
CA ASN A 32 -18.23 1.64 4.41
C ASN A 32 -16.84 1.42 3.77
N THR A 33 -16.40 2.40 3.00
CA THR A 33 -15.06 2.44 2.43
C THR A 33 -14.05 2.89 3.49
N LYS A 34 -13.00 2.10 3.69
CA LYS A 34 -11.93 2.38 4.64
C LYS A 34 -10.64 2.63 3.89
N THR A 35 -10.02 3.78 4.09
CA THR A 35 -8.68 4.05 3.57
C THR A 35 -7.67 3.16 4.27
N LEU A 36 -6.79 2.50 3.52
CA LEU A 36 -5.69 1.71 4.05
C LEU A 36 -4.47 2.63 4.27
N PRO A 37 -4.05 2.89 5.52
CA PRO A 37 -2.92 3.77 5.81
C PRO A 37 -1.64 3.27 5.15
N GLY A 38 -0.94 4.18 4.49
CA GLY A 38 0.33 3.88 3.83
C GLY A 38 0.23 3.06 2.54
N ILE A 39 -0.94 2.54 2.16
CA ILE A 39 -1.07 1.78 0.91
C ILE A 39 -1.56 2.72 -0.19
N ALA A 40 -0.82 2.76 -1.30
CA ALA A 40 -1.21 3.46 -2.50
C ALA A 40 -1.85 2.49 -3.51
N SER A 41 -2.79 3.01 -4.28
CA SER A 41 -3.43 2.36 -5.42
C SER A 41 -3.34 3.28 -6.64
N GLY A 42 -3.08 2.69 -7.79
CA GLY A 42 -2.88 3.38 -9.04
C GLY A 42 -2.92 2.40 -10.20
N CYS A 43 -2.68 2.91 -11.40
CA CYS A 43 -2.87 2.17 -12.63
C CYS A 43 -1.77 1.12 -12.84
N VAL A 44 -0.54 1.46 -12.43
CA VAL A 44 0.61 0.56 -12.48
C VAL A 44 0.94 0.07 -11.08
N ARG A 45 0.77 -1.24 -10.88
CA ARG A 45 1.01 -1.89 -9.59
C ARG A 45 2.37 -1.58 -8.99
N ILE A 46 3.44 -1.57 -9.78
CA ILE A 46 4.78 -1.29 -9.25
C ILE A 46 4.90 0.15 -8.73
N ILE A 47 4.30 1.13 -9.40
CA ILE A 47 4.32 2.53 -8.96
C ILE A 47 3.55 2.66 -7.65
N SER A 48 2.39 2.02 -7.55
CA SER A 48 1.61 1.98 -6.32
C SER A 48 2.40 1.37 -5.16
N ILE A 49 3.12 0.28 -5.40
CA ILE A 49 3.99 -0.33 -4.39
C ILE A 49 5.10 0.63 -3.98
N LEU A 50 5.79 1.25 -4.95
CA LEU A 50 6.87 2.20 -4.70
C LEU A 50 6.42 3.44 -3.92
N ASP A 51 5.23 3.94 -4.19
CA ASP A 51 4.63 5.08 -3.49
C ASP A 51 4.01 4.72 -2.13
N SER A 52 3.80 3.44 -1.86
CA SER A 52 3.32 2.97 -0.56
C SER A 52 4.39 3.09 0.52
N THR A 53 3.95 3.09 1.77
CA THR A 53 4.74 2.89 2.97
C THR A 53 4.37 1.55 3.61
N LEU A 54 5.01 1.18 4.71
CA LEU A 54 4.73 -0.08 5.42
C LEU A 54 3.82 0.11 6.63
N GLU A 55 3.19 1.28 6.79
CA GLU A 55 2.40 1.64 7.97
C GLU A 55 1.36 0.59 8.36
N CYS A 56 0.57 0.13 7.39
CA CYS A 56 -0.48 -0.88 7.61
C CYS A 56 0.07 -2.20 8.18
N PHE A 57 1.29 -2.59 7.80
CA PHE A 57 1.89 -3.85 8.24
C PHE A 57 2.27 -3.85 9.71
N TYR A 58 2.31 -2.69 10.37
CA TYR A 58 2.52 -2.56 11.83
C TYR A 58 1.21 -2.43 12.62
N ASN A 59 0.05 -2.53 11.96
CA ASN A 59 -1.25 -2.41 12.59
C ASN A 59 -2.10 -3.65 12.28
N GLN A 60 -2.39 -4.47 13.29
CA GLN A 60 -3.11 -5.73 13.10
C GLN A 60 -4.48 -5.53 12.46
N THR A 61 -5.23 -4.51 12.88
CA THR A 61 -6.55 -4.22 12.30
C THR A 61 -6.47 -3.86 10.82
N CYS A 62 -5.47 -3.07 10.41
CA CYS A 62 -5.27 -2.76 9.00
C CYS A 62 -4.87 -3.99 8.19
N LEU A 63 -3.97 -4.81 8.75
CA LEU A 63 -3.51 -6.04 8.14
C LEU A 63 -4.65 -7.06 7.98
N ASP A 64 -5.52 -7.17 8.98
CA ASP A 64 -6.72 -8.02 8.94
C ASP A 64 -7.68 -7.58 7.82
N ASP A 65 -7.85 -6.26 7.59
CA ASP A 65 -8.65 -5.75 6.47
C ASP A 65 -8.09 -6.21 5.13
N ILE A 66 -6.76 -6.15 4.94
CA ILE A 66 -6.09 -6.61 3.72
C ILE A 66 -6.29 -8.12 3.53
N ILE A 67 -6.07 -8.91 4.57
CA ILE A 67 -6.13 -10.38 4.50
C ILE A 67 -7.54 -10.87 4.21
N SER A 68 -8.56 -10.18 4.72
CA SER A 68 -9.96 -10.54 4.48
C SER A 68 -10.34 -10.60 2.99
N TYR A 69 -9.58 -9.94 2.11
CA TYR A 69 -9.76 -10.00 0.67
C TYR A 69 -9.18 -11.26 0.01
N PHE A 70 -8.18 -11.87 0.63
CA PHE A 70 -7.51 -13.04 0.08
C PHE A 70 -8.19 -14.32 0.61
N PRO A 71 -8.51 -15.29 -0.25
CA PRO A 71 -9.08 -16.57 0.16
C PRO A 71 -7.99 -17.46 0.78
N THR A 72 -7.45 -17.04 1.91
CA THR A 72 -6.38 -17.73 2.63
C THR A 72 -6.78 -17.99 4.08
N ASN A 73 -6.35 -19.14 4.61
CA ASN A 73 -6.48 -19.46 6.03
C ASN A 73 -5.23 -19.03 6.82
N GLU A 74 -4.24 -18.45 6.14
CA GLU A 74 -3.02 -17.97 6.76
C GLU A 74 -3.31 -16.79 7.68
N LYS A 75 -2.73 -16.85 8.88
CA LYS A 75 -2.79 -15.76 9.84
C LYS A 75 -1.49 -14.98 9.76
N PHE A 76 -1.58 -13.72 9.33
CA PHE A 76 -0.43 -12.84 9.40
C PHE A 76 -0.52 -11.97 10.65
N SER A 77 0.58 -11.87 11.37
CA SER A 77 0.73 -10.97 12.50
C SER A 77 1.35 -9.65 12.04
N ALA A 78 0.90 -8.55 12.62
CA ALA A 78 1.53 -7.26 12.43
C ALA A 78 3.01 -7.30 12.82
N LEU A 79 3.82 -6.55 12.08
CA LEU A 79 5.24 -6.37 12.33
C LEU A 79 5.48 -5.63 13.65
N VAL A 80 6.57 -5.99 14.32
CA VAL A 80 7.02 -5.33 15.56
C VAL A 80 8.06 -4.27 15.22
N ILE A 81 7.98 -3.12 15.89
CA ILE A 81 8.98 -2.07 15.77
C ILE A 81 10.27 -2.53 16.48
N HIS A 82 11.34 -2.68 15.72
CA HIS A 82 12.67 -2.92 16.26
C HIS A 82 13.45 -1.60 16.34
N SER A 83 14.21 -1.42 17.42
CA SER A 83 15.05 -0.22 17.63
C SER A 83 16.14 -0.03 16.57
N ASN A 84 16.54 -1.11 15.90
CA ASN A 84 17.65 -1.12 14.94
C ASN A 84 17.17 -0.99 13.47
N SER A 85 15.94 -0.54 13.23
CA SER A 85 15.43 -0.37 11.87
C SER A 85 16.09 0.83 11.19
N SER A 86 16.62 0.63 9.98
CA SER A 86 17.19 1.70 9.15
C SER A 86 16.14 2.68 8.61
N TYR A 87 14.87 2.26 8.56
CA TYR A 87 13.75 3.07 8.08
C TYR A 87 12.57 2.98 9.03
N ASN A 88 11.76 4.03 9.08
CA ASN A 88 10.51 4.01 9.82
C ASN A 88 9.36 3.51 8.93
N ARG A 89 8.24 3.11 9.54
CA ARG A 89 7.07 2.58 8.83
C ARG A 89 6.41 3.55 7.84
N TYR A 90 6.70 4.84 7.95
CA TYR A 90 6.18 5.90 7.08
C TYR A 90 7.12 6.21 5.91
N THR A 91 8.30 5.60 5.86
CA THR A 91 9.20 5.70 4.70
C THR A 91 8.58 5.01 3.49
N LYS A 92 8.64 5.66 2.32
CA LYS A 92 8.19 5.05 1.06
C LYS A 92 9.05 3.85 0.69
N VAL A 93 8.43 2.81 0.13
CA VAL A 93 9.13 1.63 -0.40
C VAL A 93 10.16 2.03 -1.46
N LYS A 94 9.85 3.05 -2.29
CA LYS A 94 10.80 3.63 -3.25
C LYS A 94 12.12 4.03 -2.59
N THR A 95 12.07 4.80 -1.51
CA THR A 95 13.27 5.25 -0.80
C THR A 95 14.06 4.10 -0.19
N MET A 96 13.37 3.08 0.33
CA MET A 96 14.03 1.88 0.84
C MET A 96 14.78 1.15 -0.28
N LEU A 97 14.15 0.98 -1.44
CA LEU A 97 14.75 0.30 -2.60
C LEU A 97 15.92 1.09 -3.21
N GLU A 98 15.78 2.40 -3.37
CA GLU A 98 16.85 3.27 -3.89
C GLU A 98 18.11 3.20 -3.03
N ASN A 99 17.95 3.05 -1.72
CA ASN A 99 19.09 2.93 -0.79
C ASN A 99 19.56 1.48 -0.58
N LEU A 100 18.83 0.47 -1.06
CA LEU A 100 19.25 -0.93 -1.07
C LEU A 100 20.08 -1.26 -2.32
N MET A 101 19.82 -0.59 -3.44
CA MET A 101 20.59 -0.78 -4.67
C MET A 101 21.95 -0.10 -4.55
N ILE A 102 23.03 -0.88 -4.76
CA ILE A 102 24.43 -0.40 -4.72
C ILE A 102 24.77 0.46 -5.96
N GLU A 103 23.86 0.56 -6.93
CA GLU A 103 24.01 1.35 -8.16
C GLU A 103 23.85 2.86 -7.95
N GLN A 104 24.36 3.40 -6.83
CA GLN A 104 24.65 4.82 -6.75
C GLN A 104 25.76 5.09 -7.76
N TRP A 105 25.37 5.50 -8.97
CA TRP A 105 26.29 5.98 -9.99
C TRP A 105 27.16 7.04 -9.33
N ILE A 106 28.43 6.70 -9.09
CA ILE A 106 29.45 7.67 -8.73
C ILE A 106 29.47 8.64 -9.91
N THR A 107 28.79 9.77 -9.77
CA THR A 107 28.95 10.90 -10.68
C THR A 107 30.35 11.45 -10.41
N ASN A 108 31.32 10.97 -11.19
CA ASN A 108 32.59 11.67 -11.39
C ASN A 108 32.34 12.91 -12.25
#